data_AF-A0A1Q7MCK7-F1
#
_entry.id   AF-A0A1Q7MCK7-F1
#
_cell.length_a   1.000
_cell.length_b   1.000
_cell.length_c   1.000
_cell.angle_alpha   90.00
_cell.angle_beta   90.00
_cell.angle_gamma   90.00
#
_symmetry.space_group_name_H-M   'P 1'
#
loop_
_entity.id
_entity.type
_entity.pdbx_description
1 polymer ?
#
loop_
_entity_poly.entity_id
_entity_poly.type
_entity_poly.pdbx_seq_one_letter_code
_entity_poly.pdbx_strand_id
1 'polypeptide(L)'
;MRRLLLLALAGCAHAGAPPSPPGFARSKERAAEVCLPPGVKAYLGALRCAGGALAQTKRIGSVGSRVTPSDQNDPRILLQMDPERPLQPGEPDLHIVDAFEVRCPHATYTVFIDMYHCPSLPQPPPDGLRR
;
A
#
# COMPACT_ATOMS: atom_id res chain seq x y z
N MET A 1 -5.02 -56.40 -22.32
CA MET A 1 -5.12 -55.06 -22.96
C MET A 1 -4.87 -54.00 -21.89
N ARG A 2 -3.79 -53.24 -22.02
CA ARG A 2 -3.21 -52.36 -20.98
C ARG A 2 -3.71 -50.93 -21.22
N ARG A 3 -4.58 -50.39 -20.37
CA ARG A 3 -4.98 -48.98 -20.40
C ARG A 3 -4.12 -48.21 -19.39
N LEU A 4 -3.17 -47.42 -19.90
CA LEU A 4 -2.49 -46.39 -19.11
C LEU A 4 -3.45 -45.19 -18.98
N LEU A 5 -3.87 -44.88 -17.75
CA LEU A 5 -4.46 -43.58 -17.43
C LEU A 5 -3.31 -42.58 -17.22
N LEU A 6 -3.28 -41.54 -18.05
CA LEU A 6 -2.39 -40.39 -17.90
C LEU A 6 -2.88 -39.54 -16.71
N LEU A 7 -2.03 -39.40 -15.68
CA LEU A 7 -2.20 -38.38 -14.65
C LEU A 7 -1.87 -36.99 -15.23
N ALA A 8 -2.88 -36.12 -15.30
CA ALA A 8 -2.68 -34.71 -15.60
C ALA A 8 -2.17 -33.99 -14.33
N LEU A 9 -0.90 -33.56 -14.36
CA LEU A 9 -0.31 -32.67 -13.37
C LEU A 9 -0.89 -31.26 -13.58
N ALA A 10 -1.85 -30.88 -12.74
CA ALA A 10 -2.27 -29.49 -12.60
C ALA A 10 -1.16 -28.71 -11.85
N GLY A 11 -0.24 -28.11 -12.61
CA GLY A 11 0.73 -27.18 -12.05
C GLY A 11 0.04 -25.88 -11.64
N CYS A 12 -0.06 -25.64 -10.33
CA CYS A 12 -0.42 -24.32 -9.80
C CYS A 12 0.68 -23.33 -10.18
N ALA A 13 0.51 -22.62 -11.29
CA ALA A 13 1.29 -21.44 -11.58
C ALA A 13 0.96 -20.40 -10.49
N HIS A 14 1.80 -20.33 -9.45
CA HIS A 14 1.85 -19.19 -8.56
C HIS A 14 2.31 -18.00 -9.41
N ALA A 15 1.36 -17.29 -10.01
CA ALA A 15 1.62 -15.96 -10.54
C ALA A 15 2.06 -15.11 -9.35
N GLY A 16 3.37 -14.92 -9.22
CA GLY A 16 3.92 -13.99 -8.24
C GLY A 16 3.27 -12.64 -8.44
N ALA A 17 2.96 -11.95 -7.33
CA ALA A 17 2.41 -10.60 -7.41
C ALA A 17 3.29 -9.74 -8.34
N PRO A 18 2.70 -8.91 -9.21
CA PRO A 18 3.46 -8.08 -10.12
C PRO A 18 4.49 -7.26 -9.32
N PRO A 19 5.71 -7.08 -9.86
CA PRO A 19 6.75 -6.34 -9.17
C PRO A 19 6.26 -4.93 -8.90
N SER A 20 6.59 -4.44 -7.71
CA SER A 20 6.28 -3.08 -7.29
C SER A 20 6.89 -2.07 -8.26
N PRO A 21 6.14 -1.02 -8.66
CA PRO A 21 6.73 0.07 -9.43
C PRO A 21 7.87 0.73 -8.64
N PRO A 22 8.97 1.14 -9.30
CA PRO A 22 10.05 1.85 -8.63
C PRO A 22 9.55 3.05 -7.82
N GLY A 23 9.96 3.12 -6.56
CA GLY A 23 9.57 4.19 -5.62
C GLY A 23 8.14 4.08 -5.07
N PHE A 24 7.44 2.96 -5.28
CA PHE A 24 6.11 2.76 -4.71
C PHE A 24 6.12 2.90 -3.17
N ALA A 25 5.18 3.69 -2.65
CA ALA A 25 5.05 4.02 -1.23
C ALA A 25 6.33 4.62 -0.60
N ARG A 26 7.20 5.25 -1.40
CA ARG A 26 8.41 5.97 -0.96
C ARG A 26 8.27 7.49 -0.90
N SER A 27 7.13 8.02 -1.31
CA SER A 27 6.76 9.43 -1.15
C SER A 27 5.27 9.58 -0.90
N LYS A 28 4.82 10.78 -0.57
CA LYS A 28 3.40 11.06 -0.33
C LYS A 28 2.56 10.88 -1.60
N GLU A 29 3.08 11.36 -2.71
CA GLU A 29 2.46 11.34 -4.04
C GLU A 29 2.29 9.91 -4.57
N ARG A 30 3.05 8.97 -4.01
CA ARG A 30 3.02 7.55 -4.37
C ARG A 30 2.67 6.66 -3.19
N ALA A 31 2.01 7.20 -2.16
CA ALA A 31 1.64 6.46 -0.97
C ALA A 31 0.82 5.22 -1.32
N ALA A 32 0.98 4.14 -0.56
CA ALA A 32 0.12 2.97 -0.70
C ALA A 32 -1.30 3.35 -0.30
N GLU A 33 -2.27 2.97 -1.13
CA GLU A 33 -3.68 3.27 -0.93
C GLU A 33 -4.35 2.13 -0.19
N VAL A 34 -4.93 2.42 0.96
CA VAL A 34 -5.66 1.43 1.76
C VAL A 34 -6.98 2.02 2.21
N CYS A 35 -7.91 1.15 2.59
CA CYS A 35 -9.18 1.60 3.14
C CYS A 35 -9.15 1.55 4.66
N LEU A 36 -9.15 2.74 5.28
CA LEU A 36 -9.28 2.97 6.72
C LEU A 36 -8.15 2.36 7.58
N PRO A 37 -8.12 2.64 8.90
CA PRO A 37 -7.12 2.04 9.79
C PRO A 37 -7.01 0.50 9.72
N PRO A 38 -8.10 -0.29 9.51
CA PRO A 38 -7.97 -1.73 9.27
C PRO A 38 -7.13 -2.07 8.04
N GLY A 39 -7.28 -1.33 6.94
CA GLY A 39 -6.47 -1.48 5.73
C GLY A 39 -5.00 -1.19 5.98
N VAL A 40 -4.70 -0.14 6.76
CA VAL A 40 -3.32 0.18 7.20
C VAL A 40 -2.72 -1.00 7.97
N LYS A 41 -3.44 -1.53 8.95
CA LYS A 41 -2.99 -2.67 9.76
C LYS A 41 -2.74 -3.92 8.90
N ALA A 42 -3.64 -4.21 7.97
CA ALA A 42 -3.51 -5.36 7.06
C ALA A 42 -2.36 -5.20 6.06
N TYR A 43 -2.11 -3.99 5.58
CA TYR A 43 -0.98 -3.71 4.69
C TYR A 43 0.35 -3.87 5.43
N LEU A 44 0.52 -3.19 6.57
CA LEU A 44 1.75 -3.21 7.36
C LEU A 44 2.05 -4.60 7.95
N GLY A 45 1.05 -5.31 8.48
CA GLY A 45 1.23 -6.65 9.06
C GLY A 45 1.61 -7.73 8.04
N ALA A 46 1.40 -7.47 6.76
CA ALA A 46 1.78 -8.36 5.68
C ALA A 46 3.19 -8.07 5.15
N LEU A 47 3.83 -6.95 5.53
CA LEU A 47 5.18 -6.63 5.05
C LEU A 47 6.21 -7.61 5.61
N ARG A 48 7.07 -8.08 4.72
CA ARG A 48 8.22 -8.94 5.01
C ARG A 48 9.49 -8.28 4.51
N CYS A 49 10.58 -8.50 5.24
CA CYS A 49 11.93 -8.14 4.82
C CYS A 49 12.36 -8.99 3.62
N ALA A 50 13.42 -8.58 2.91
CA ALA A 50 13.97 -9.37 1.80
C ALA A 50 14.30 -10.82 2.19
N GLY A 51 14.75 -11.06 3.44
CA GLY A 51 15.00 -12.38 4.00
C GLY A 51 13.75 -13.14 4.48
N GLY A 52 12.54 -12.63 4.27
CA GLY A 52 11.27 -13.28 4.61
C GLY A 52 10.76 -13.06 6.04
N ALA A 53 11.57 -12.49 6.94
CA ALA A 53 11.14 -12.14 8.29
C ALA A 53 10.04 -11.05 8.29
N LEU A 54 9.18 -11.05 9.31
CA LEU A 54 8.23 -9.96 9.56
C LEU A 54 8.96 -8.65 9.76
N ALA A 55 8.52 -7.59 9.08
CA ALA A 55 9.04 -6.26 9.31
C ALA A 55 8.43 -5.66 10.58
N GLN A 56 9.22 -4.92 11.35
CA GLN A 56 8.72 -4.13 12.48
C GLN A 56 8.22 -2.78 11.98
N THR A 57 7.07 -2.33 12.46
CA THR A 57 6.44 -1.10 11.94
C THR A 57 6.11 -0.13 13.07
N LYS A 58 6.38 1.17 12.86
CA LYS A 58 6.03 2.25 13.79
C LYS A 58 5.45 3.42 13.01
N ARG A 59 4.30 3.94 13.43
CA ARG A 59 3.77 5.20 12.87
C ARG A 59 4.65 6.37 13.28
N ILE A 60 5.09 7.16 12.30
CA ILE A 60 5.83 8.40 12.53
C ILE A 60 4.85 9.55 12.74
N GLY A 61 3.80 9.63 11.91
CA GLY A 61 2.79 10.68 11.97
C GLY A 61 2.24 11.03 10.61
N SER A 62 1.30 11.98 10.59
CA SER A 62 0.77 12.55 9.35
C SER A 62 1.78 13.53 8.76
N VAL A 63 2.01 13.46 7.45
CA VAL A 63 2.99 14.26 6.70
C VAL A 63 2.31 15.26 5.73
N GLY A 64 1.05 15.57 6.03
CA GLY A 64 0.20 16.48 5.26
C GLY A 64 -0.46 15.83 4.05
N SER A 65 -1.07 16.66 3.21
CA SER A 65 -1.77 16.23 2.00
C SER A 65 -0.82 15.56 0.99
N ARG A 66 -1.38 14.62 0.22
CA ARG A 66 -0.72 13.86 -0.84
C ARG A 66 -0.14 14.77 -1.91
N VAL A 67 -0.93 15.71 -2.42
CA VAL A 67 -0.43 16.84 -3.21
C VAL A 67 -0.43 18.12 -2.38
N THR A 68 0.47 19.06 -2.71
CA THR A 68 0.45 20.38 -2.07
C THR A 68 -0.82 21.13 -2.51
N PRO A 69 -1.71 21.52 -1.58
CA PRO A 69 -2.88 22.29 -1.94
C PRO A 69 -2.48 23.70 -2.39
N SER A 70 -3.18 24.23 -3.39
CA SER A 70 -3.00 25.61 -3.84
C SER A 70 -3.46 26.62 -2.79
N ASP A 71 -4.45 26.24 -1.99
CA ASP A 71 -4.94 26.99 -0.83
C ASP A 71 -4.93 26.08 0.41
N GLN A 72 -4.18 26.47 1.44
CA GLN A 72 -4.08 25.72 2.70
C GLN A 72 -5.39 25.70 3.50
N ASN A 73 -6.33 26.61 3.19
CA ASN A 73 -7.65 26.67 3.82
C ASN A 73 -8.75 26.03 2.96
N ASP A 74 -8.39 25.31 1.90
CA ASP A 74 -9.36 24.65 1.04
C ASP A 74 -10.22 23.68 1.87
N PRO A 75 -11.55 23.88 1.98
CA PRO A 75 -12.41 23.03 2.79
C PRO A 75 -12.42 21.58 2.31
N ARG A 76 -12.03 21.31 1.05
CA ARG A 76 -11.89 19.96 0.51
C ARG A 76 -10.85 19.12 1.24
N ILE A 77 -9.85 19.73 1.88
CA ILE A 77 -8.84 19.01 2.67
C ILE A 77 -9.52 18.16 3.76
N LEU A 78 -10.53 18.70 4.43
CA LEU A 78 -11.28 17.97 5.46
C LEU A 78 -12.34 17.07 4.83
N LEU A 79 -13.05 17.53 3.80
CA LEU A 79 -14.12 16.78 3.15
C LEU A 79 -13.62 15.50 2.44
N GLN A 80 -12.38 15.48 1.96
CA GLN A 80 -11.78 14.29 1.35
C GLN A 80 -11.32 13.26 2.39
N MET A 81 -11.39 13.55 3.70
CA MET A 81 -11.12 12.54 4.74
C MET A 81 -12.34 11.65 5.01
N ASP A 82 -13.49 11.95 4.40
CA ASP A 82 -14.71 11.18 4.52
C ASP A 82 -14.63 9.92 3.63
N PRO A 83 -14.61 8.71 4.20
CA PRO A 83 -14.51 7.47 3.42
C PRO A 83 -15.76 7.19 2.55
N GLU A 84 -16.88 7.87 2.79
CA GLU A 84 -18.09 7.76 1.97
C GLU A 84 -18.05 8.66 0.73
N ARG A 85 -17.02 9.51 0.62
CA ARG A 85 -16.85 10.48 -0.47
C ARG A 85 -15.62 10.12 -1.33
N PRO A 86 -15.78 9.27 -2.36
CA PRO A 86 -14.68 8.98 -3.28
C PRO A 86 -14.30 10.23 -4.10
N LEU A 87 -13.01 10.35 -4.41
CA LEU A 87 -12.48 11.38 -5.30
C LEU A 87 -13.11 11.27 -6.69
N GLN A 88 -13.48 12.41 -7.27
CA GLN A 88 -13.99 12.46 -8.63
C GLN A 88 -12.85 12.49 -9.65
N PRO A 89 -13.05 12.02 -10.90
CA PRO A 89 -12.05 12.15 -11.95
C PRO A 89 -11.59 13.60 -12.13
N GLY A 90 -10.28 13.83 -12.07
CA GLY A 90 -9.68 15.16 -12.20
C GLY A 90 -9.71 16.01 -10.93
N GLU A 91 -10.32 15.54 -9.85
CA GLU A 91 -10.22 16.19 -8.54
C GLU A 91 -8.80 16.04 -7.97
N PRO A 92 -8.19 17.10 -7.41
CA PRO A 92 -6.93 16.98 -6.69
C PRO A 92 -7.08 16.06 -5.48
N ASP A 93 -6.16 15.10 -5.36
CA ASP A 93 -6.09 14.21 -4.21
C ASP A 93 -5.38 14.91 -3.04
N LEU A 94 -6.17 15.51 -2.16
CA LEU A 94 -5.74 16.22 -0.95
C LEU A 94 -5.71 15.31 0.28
N HIS A 95 -5.82 13.98 0.11
CA HIS A 95 -5.79 13.04 1.21
C HIS A 95 -4.58 13.25 2.12
N ILE A 96 -4.80 13.19 3.44
CA ILE A 96 -3.69 13.22 4.39
C ILE A 96 -2.99 11.88 4.35
N VAL A 97 -1.67 11.94 4.15
CA VAL A 97 -0.80 10.77 4.12
C VAL A 97 -0.11 10.61 5.46
N ASP A 98 -0.03 9.36 5.92
CA ASP A 98 0.75 8.97 7.09
C ASP A 98 2.08 8.35 6.68
N ALA A 99 3.14 8.68 7.42
CA ALA A 99 4.44 8.04 7.32
C ALA A 99 4.62 6.99 8.41
N PHE A 100 5.20 5.85 8.01
CA PHE A 100 5.54 4.72 8.86
C PHE A 100 7.01 4.39 8.69
N GLU A 101 7.68 4.17 9.82
CA GLU A 101 8.99 3.53 9.85
C GLU A 101 8.79 2.02 9.76
N VAL A 102 9.46 1.38 8.80
CA VAL A 102 9.47 -0.07 8.63
C VAL A 102 10.92 -0.55 8.76
N ARG A 103 11.18 -1.39 9.77
CA ARG A 103 12.52 -1.88 10.11
C ARG A 103 12.69 -3.35 9.76
N CYS A 104 13.81 -3.63 9.13
CA CYS A 104 14.36 -4.94 8.82
C CYS A 104 15.77 -5.06 9.42
N PRO A 105 16.35 -6.27 9.54
CA PRO A 105 17.65 -6.46 10.19
C PRO A 105 18.80 -5.58 9.66
N HIS A 106 18.77 -5.25 8.37
CA HIS A 106 19.83 -4.47 7.70
C HIS A 106 19.32 -3.25 6.94
N ALA A 107 18.05 -2.87 7.14
CA ALA A 107 17.45 -1.76 6.42
C ALA A 107 16.31 -1.12 7.22
N THR A 108 16.24 0.20 7.16
CA THR A 108 15.11 0.97 7.66
C THR A 108 14.51 1.74 6.49
N TYR A 109 13.19 1.77 6.47
CA TYR A 109 12.41 2.30 5.38
C TYR A 109 11.40 3.29 5.92
N THR A 110 11.17 4.39 5.20
CA THR A 110 9.94 5.18 5.35
C THR A 110 8.94 4.68 4.32
N VAL A 111 7.74 4.36 4.79
CA VAL A 111 6.60 3.91 3.97
C VAL A 111 5.46 4.88 4.17
N PHE A 112 4.91 5.37 3.07
CA PHE A 112 3.82 6.34 3.06
C PHE A 112 2.51 5.62 2.75
N ILE A 113 1.46 5.89 3.52
CA ILE A 113 0.15 5.26 3.37
C ILE A 113 -0.94 6.32 3.40
N ASP A 114 -1.82 6.27 2.41
CA ASP A 114 -3.06 7.01 2.32
C ASP A 114 -4.20 6.04 2.69
N MET A 115 -4.97 6.35 3.73
CA MET A 115 -6.02 5.48 4.25
C MET A 115 -7.44 5.85 3.79
N TYR A 116 -7.57 6.83 2.89
CA TYR A 116 -8.86 7.40 2.50
C TYR A 116 -9.37 6.88 1.15
N HIS A 117 -8.73 5.87 0.58
CA HIS A 117 -9.19 5.20 -0.64
C HIS A 117 -10.03 3.97 -0.29
N CYS A 118 -11.35 4.10 -0.39
CA CYS A 118 -12.32 3.05 -0.05
C CYS A 118 -13.28 2.72 -1.20
N PRO A 119 -13.53 1.42 -1.49
CA PRO A 119 -12.71 0.27 -1.09
C PRO A 119 -11.33 0.33 -1.79
N SER A 120 -10.29 -0.21 -1.16
CA SER A 120 -8.97 -0.32 -1.80
C SER A 120 -8.67 -1.76 -2.23
N LEU A 121 -8.08 -1.90 -3.42
CA LEU A 121 -7.53 -3.15 -3.92
C LEU A 121 -6.20 -3.48 -3.23
N PRO A 122 -5.83 -4.78 -3.13
CA PRO A 122 -4.51 -5.16 -2.61
C PRO A 122 -3.37 -4.43 -3.31
N GLN A 123 -2.58 -3.69 -2.54
CA GLN A 123 -1.41 -2.96 -3.02
C GLN A 123 -0.15 -3.85 -2.98
N PRO A 124 0.82 -3.65 -3.91
CA PRO A 124 2.12 -4.31 -3.84
C PRO A 124 2.92 -3.83 -2.63
N PRO A 125 3.98 -4.54 -2.20
CA PRO A 125 4.89 -4.01 -1.17
C PRO A 125 5.74 -2.83 -1.70
N PRO A 126 6.35 -2.00 -0.87
CA PRO A 126 7.37 -1.04 -1.32
C PRO A 126 8.65 -1.76 -1.77
N ASP A 127 9.45 -1.16 -2.64
CA ASP A 127 10.72 -1.75 -3.11
C ASP A 127 11.65 -2.16 -1.96
N GLY A 128 12.26 -3.34 -2.04
CA GLY A 128 13.11 -3.88 -0.97
C GLY A 128 12.35 -4.57 0.17
N LEU A 129 11.01 -4.57 0.12
CA LEU A 129 10.12 -5.36 0.96
C LEU A 129 9.35 -6.40 0.13
N ARG A 130 8.73 -7.36 0.80
CA ARG A 130 7.90 -8.43 0.22
C ARG A 130 6.53 -8.48 0.92
N ARG A 131 5.58 -9.17 0.31
CA ARG A 131 4.23 -9.42 0.84
C ARG A 131 3.75 -10.80 0.43
#